data_AF-A0A539EEX5-F1
#
_entry.id   AF-A0A539EEX5-F1
#
_cell.length_a   1.000
_cell.length_b   1.000
_cell.length_c   1.000
_cell.angle_alpha   90.00
_cell.angle_beta   90.00
_cell.angle_gamma   90.00
#
_symmetry.space_group_name_H-M   'P 1'
#
loop_
_entity.id
_entity.type
_entity.pdbx_description
1 polymer ?
#
loop_
_entity_poly.entity_id
_entity_poly.type
_entity_poly.pdbx_seq_one_letter_code
_entity_poly.pdbx_strand_id
1 'polypeptide(L)'
;MLVAMTLLAAGFLVLGLLPWSRSGTPWRPSRPALEQRAAATWTGELIQQGREFRSNGYGRYFFRKGFVGLLLVLVVVTGWHRYLRLLPGAGGVLGMTAALVIVLGLLDLLHLPFGLAAWDDARRVGLSTQGLGGWLLDWGKGILIDWPMTALVVAVLFFLVAKWPRLWPLPATGLAAVGGIVLTL
;
A
#
# COMPACT_ATOMS: atom_id res chain seq x y z
N MET A 1 3.54 23.60 -3.55
CA MET A 1 3.04 22.30 -3.03
C MET A 1 2.79 21.28 -4.14
N LEU A 2 2.01 21.62 -5.17
CA LEU A 2 1.61 20.71 -6.24
C LEU A 2 2.78 20.18 -7.08
N VAL A 3 3.72 21.07 -7.48
CA VAL A 3 4.99 20.70 -8.13
C VAL A 3 5.81 19.73 -7.27
N ALA A 4 5.90 19.95 -5.95
CA ALA A 4 6.63 19.06 -5.06
C ALA A 4 6.00 17.66 -4.97
N MET A 5 4.66 17.56 -4.98
CA MET A 5 3.99 16.25 -4.97
C MET A 5 4.14 15.52 -6.32
N THR A 6 4.09 16.23 -7.45
CA THR A 6 4.38 15.65 -8.76
C THR A 6 5.83 15.15 -8.84
N LEU A 7 6.78 15.93 -8.34
CA LEU A 7 8.19 15.53 -8.27
C LEU A 7 8.41 14.33 -7.37
N LEU A 8 7.71 14.24 -6.23
CA LEU A 8 7.75 13.07 -5.36
C LEU A 8 7.18 11.83 -6.07
N ALA A 9 6.02 11.94 -6.69
CA ALA A 9 5.39 10.84 -7.43
C ALA A 9 6.26 10.36 -8.59
N ALA A 10 6.81 11.29 -9.38
CA ALA A 10 7.77 10.99 -10.44
C ALA A 10 9.04 10.36 -9.87
N GLY A 11 9.54 10.85 -8.74
CA GLY A 11 10.67 10.26 -8.02
C GLY A 11 10.39 8.80 -7.63
N PHE A 12 9.24 8.50 -7.06
CA PHE A 12 8.85 7.12 -6.73
C PHE A 12 8.70 6.21 -7.97
N LEU A 13 8.21 6.74 -9.10
CA LEU A 13 8.14 6.01 -10.36
C LEU A 13 9.54 5.69 -10.91
N VAL A 14 10.43 6.69 -10.94
CA VAL A 14 11.83 6.53 -11.37
C VAL A 14 12.54 5.53 -10.45
N LEU A 15 12.33 5.65 -9.14
CA LEU A 15 12.82 4.69 -8.16
C LEU A 15 12.29 3.28 -8.48
N GLY A 16 11.02 3.11 -8.84
CA GLY A 16 10.45 1.83 -9.27
C GLY A 16 11.11 1.19 -10.50
N LEU A 17 11.74 1.99 -11.36
CA LEU A 17 12.45 1.54 -12.56
C LEU A 17 13.92 1.19 -12.29
N LEU A 18 14.45 1.51 -11.12
CA LEU A 18 15.84 1.18 -10.77
C LEU A 18 15.99 -0.33 -10.48
N PRO A 19 17.09 -0.96 -10.94
CA PRO A 19 17.40 -2.35 -10.60
C PRO A 19 17.91 -2.45 -9.15
N TRP A 20 17.00 -2.63 -8.19
CA TRP A 20 17.23 -2.60 -6.74
C TRP A 20 18.15 -3.69 -6.12
N SER A 21 18.94 -4.47 -6.87
CA SER A 21 19.62 -5.64 -6.29
C SER A 21 21.04 -5.98 -6.71
N ARG A 22 21.73 -5.26 -7.59
CA ARG A 22 23.11 -5.69 -7.93
C ARG A 22 24.12 -5.42 -6.81
N SER A 23 23.85 -4.45 -5.91
CA SER A 23 24.77 -4.06 -4.81
C SER A 23 24.07 -3.78 -3.47
N GLY A 24 22.80 -4.20 -3.31
CA GLY A 24 21.95 -3.81 -2.18
C GLY A 24 21.25 -2.46 -2.39
N THR A 25 20.39 -2.07 -1.45
CA THR A 25 19.73 -0.76 -1.47
C THR A 25 20.55 0.26 -0.65
N PRO A 26 20.45 1.58 -0.90
CA PRO A 26 21.21 2.58 -0.13
C PRO A 26 20.99 2.49 1.39
N TRP A 27 19.80 2.06 1.82
CA TRP A 27 19.43 1.86 3.23
C TRP A 27 19.64 0.43 3.74
N ARG A 28 19.98 -0.52 2.86
CA ARG A 28 20.32 -1.90 3.22
C ARG A 28 21.41 -2.43 2.26
N PRO A 29 22.63 -1.87 2.35
CA PRO A 29 23.73 -2.25 1.47
C PRO A 29 24.05 -3.73 1.68
N SER A 30 24.49 -4.40 0.60
CA SER A 30 24.97 -5.76 0.75
C SER A 30 26.20 -5.73 1.67
N ARG A 31 26.18 -6.56 2.72
CA ARG A 31 27.29 -6.64 3.67
C ARG A 31 28.13 -7.85 3.28
N PRO A 32 29.44 -7.68 3.04
CA PRO A 32 30.33 -8.79 2.67
C PRO A 32 30.24 -9.97 3.65
N ALA A 33 30.09 -9.70 4.95
CA ALA A 33 29.93 -10.72 5.99
C ALA A 33 28.61 -11.53 5.86
N LEU A 34 27.52 -10.93 5.37
CA LEU A 34 26.27 -11.65 5.10
C LEU A 34 26.38 -12.50 3.83
N GLU A 35 27.10 -12.01 2.83
CA GLU A 35 27.34 -12.76 1.60
C GLU A 35 28.23 -13.98 1.84
N GLN A 36 29.28 -13.83 2.66
CA GLN A 36 30.12 -14.96 3.08
C GLN A 36 29.33 -16.00 3.88
N ARG A 37 28.51 -15.57 4.84
CA ARG A 37 27.62 -16.49 5.57
C ARG A 37 26.62 -17.18 4.64
N ALA A 38 26.08 -16.45 3.67
CA ALA A 38 25.16 -17.03 2.72
C ALA A 38 25.83 -18.08 1.82
N ALA A 39 27.03 -17.78 1.31
CA ALA A 39 27.81 -18.71 0.50
C ALA A 39 28.25 -19.96 1.27
N ALA A 40 28.33 -19.90 2.60
CA ALA A 40 28.62 -21.06 3.43
C ALA A 40 27.43 -22.02 3.58
N THR A 41 26.19 -21.57 3.32
CA THR A 41 24.97 -22.35 3.56
C THR A 41 24.17 -22.65 2.28
N TRP A 42 24.27 -21.78 1.27
CA TRP A 42 23.45 -21.85 0.07
C TRP A 42 24.30 -21.84 -1.20
N THR A 43 23.78 -22.45 -2.26
CA THR A 43 24.41 -22.44 -3.59
C THR A 43 24.39 -21.03 -4.18
N GLY A 44 25.36 -20.73 -5.05
CA GLY A 44 25.43 -19.43 -5.74
C GLY A 44 24.16 -19.11 -6.54
N GLU A 45 23.55 -20.13 -7.15
CA GLU A 45 22.28 -20.03 -7.88
C GLU A 45 21.13 -19.58 -6.97
N LEU A 46 20.97 -20.21 -5.80
CA LEU A 46 19.91 -19.85 -4.85
C LEU A 46 20.12 -18.44 -4.29
N ILE A 47 21.37 -18.04 -4.04
CA ILE A 47 21.70 -16.68 -3.60
C ILE A 47 21.32 -15.67 -4.71
N GLN A 48 21.61 -15.99 -5.97
CA GLN A 48 21.24 -15.12 -7.09
C GLN A 48 19.72 -15.01 -7.26
N GLN A 49 19.01 -16.13 -7.21
CA GLN A 49 17.55 -16.16 -7.27
C GLN A 49 16.93 -15.32 -6.14
N GLY A 50 17.46 -15.41 -4.92
CA GLY A 50 17.03 -14.59 -3.78
C GLY A 50 17.28 -13.09 -3.98
N ARG A 51 18.39 -12.71 -4.64
CA ARG A 51 18.68 -11.32 -5.01
C ARG A 51 17.71 -10.79 -6.06
N GLU A 52 17.41 -11.57 -7.08
CA GLU A 52 16.48 -11.21 -8.15
C GLU A 52 15.06 -11.05 -7.61
N PHE A 53 14.58 -12.03 -6.83
CA PHE A 53 13.28 -11.96 -6.15
C PHE A 53 13.14 -10.70 -5.28
N ARG A 54 14.17 -10.41 -4.47
CA ARG A 54 14.19 -9.19 -3.64
C ARG A 54 14.19 -7.91 -4.49
N SER A 55 14.97 -7.86 -5.57
CA SER A 55 15.00 -6.72 -6.50
C SER A 55 13.63 -6.39 -7.04
N ASN A 56 12.99 -7.43 -7.58
CA ASN A 56 11.71 -7.33 -8.24
C ASN A 56 10.66 -6.89 -7.22
N GLY A 57 10.75 -7.39 -5.99
CA GLY A 57 9.93 -6.93 -4.86
C GLY A 57 10.05 -5.43 -4.59
N TYR A 58 11.27 -4.88 -4.53
CA TYR A 58 11.47 -3.44 -4.32
C TYR A 58 11.02 -2.60 -5.52
N GLY A 59 11.37 -3.01 -6.75
CA GLY A 59 10.94 -2.33 -7.97
C GLY A 59 9.41 -2.22 -8.02
N ARG A 60 8.71 -3.34 -7.80
CA ARG A 60 7.23 -3.36 -7.68
C ARG A 60 6.72 -2.44 -6.57
N TYR A 61 7.35 -2.45 -5.39
CA TYR A 61 6.93 -1.60 -4.27
C TYR A 61 6.99 -0.11 -4.61
N PHE A 62 8.12 0.37 -5.12
CA PHE A 62 8.32 1.79 -5.42
C PHE A 62 7.49 2.22 -6.62
N PHE A 63 7.45 1.40 -7.67
CA PHE A 63 6.62 1.67 -8.83
C PHE A 63 5.15 1.79 -8.44
N ARG A 64 4.64 0.86 -7.61
CA ARG A 64 3.29 0.90 -7.08
C ARG A 64 3.01 2.18 -6.30
N LYS A 65 3.90 2.56 -5.37
CA LYS A 65 3.74 3.79 -4.56
C LYS A 65 3.81 5.06 -5.41
N GLY A 66 4.70 5.09 -6.40
CA GLY A 66 4.83 6.23 -7.32
C GLY A 66 3.64 6.37 -8.25
N PHE A 67 3.17 5.25 -8.79
CA PHE A 67 1.97 5.22 -9.64
C PHE A 67 0.74 5.72 -8.88
N VAL A 68 0.48 5.20 -7.68
CA VAL A 68 -0.64 5.69 -6.84
C VAL A 68 -0.45 7.15 -6.44
N GLY A 69 0.76 7.55 -6.05
CA GLY A 69 1.06 8.95 -5.75
C GLY A 69 0.75 9.87 -6.94
N LEU A 70 1.14 9.47 -8.15
CA LEU A 70 0.88 10.23 -9.37
C LEU A 70 -0.63 10.33 -9.64
N LEU A 71 -1.37 9.23 -9.52
CA LEU A 71 -2.82 9.22 -9.69
C LEU A 71 -3.51 10.16 -8.70
N LEU A 72 -3.12 10.13 -7.42
CA LEU A 72 -3.66 11.03 -6.40
C LEU A 72 -3.36 12.50 -6.72
N VAL A 73 -2.14 12.80 -7.18
CA VAL A 73 -1.78 14.15 -7.65
C VAL A 73 -2.66 14.56 -8.82
N LEU A 74 -2.84 13.71 -9.82
CA LEU A 74 -3.69 13.99 -10.98
C LEU A 74 -5.15 14.23 -10.58
N VAL A 75 -5.70 13.45 -9.65
CA VAL A 75 -7.06 13.63 -9.09
C VAL A 75 -7.21 15.00 -8.41
N VAL A 76 -6.18 15.46 -7.71
CA VAL A 76 -6.19 16.78 -7.06
C VAL A 76 -6.07 17.89 -8.09
N VAL A 77 -5.10 17.80 -9.01
CA VAL A 77 -4.78 18.81 -10.03
C VAL A 77 -5.93 19.04 -11.00
N THR A 78 -6.51 17.97 -11.51
CA THR A 78 -7.61 18.04 -12.47
C THR A 78 -8.94 18.41 -11.81
N GLY A 79 -8.98 18.49 -10.47
CA GLY A 79 -10.20 18.74 -9.73
C GLY A 79 -11.16 17.55 -9.71
N TRP A 80 -10.72 16.36 -10.12
CA TRP A 80 -11.59 15.19 -10.27
C TRP A 80 -12.24 14.76 -8.94
N HIS A 81 -11.57 15.03 -7.82
CA HIS A 81 -12.14 14.86 -6.47
C HIS A 81 -13.46 15.62 -6.25
N ARG A 82 -13.76 16.68 -7.02
CA ARG A 82 -15.02 17.43 -6.94
C ARG A 82 -16.21 16.60 -7.40
N TYR A 83 -16.02 15.67 -8.34
CA TYR A 83 -17.08 14.78 -8.81
C TYR A 83 -17.49 13.77 -7.75
N LEU A 84 -16.65 13.50 -6.75
CA LEU A 84 -17.04 12.67 -5.58
C LEU A 84 -18.21 13.30 -4.81
N ARG A 85 -18.40 14.62 -4.89
CA ARG A 85 -19.54 15.33 -4.29
C ARG A 85 -20.86 15.08 -5.03
N LEU A 86 -20.80 14.55 -6.25
CA LEU A 86 -21.97 14.21 -7.05
C LEU A 86 -22.47 12.79 -6.76
N LEU A 87 -21.74 12.00 -5.97
CA LEU A 87 -22.21 10.69 -5.56
C LEU A 87 -23.49 10.85 -4.72
N PRO A 88 -24.54 10.04 -4.98
CA PRO A 88 -25.77 10.10 -4.20
C PRO A 88 -25.47 9.93 -2.72
N GLY A 89 -25.96 10.86 -1.90
CA GLY A 89 -25.75 10.81 -0.45
C GLY A 89 -24.38 11.29 0.02
N ALA A 90 -23.55 11.96 -0.79
CA ALA A 90 -22.23 12.49 -0.43
C ALA A 90 -22.20 13.54 0.71
N GLY A 91 -23.36 13.88 1.30
CA GLY A 91 -23.47 14.76 2.45
C GLY A 91 -23.37 14.02 3.79
N GLY A 92 -22.80 14.69 4.80
CA GLY A 92 -22.71 14.16 6.15
C GLY A 92 -21.75 12.97 6.29
N VAL A 93 -21.76 12.35 7.48
CA VAL A 93 -20.80 11.31 7.88
C VAL A 93 -20.87 10.09 6.96
N LEU A 94 -22.09 9.61 6.64
CA LEU A 94 -22.29 8.42 5.81
C LEU A 94 -21.80 8.65 4.37
N GLY A 95 -22.12 9.80 3.78
CA GLY A 95 -21.68 10.15 2.43
C GLY A 95 -20.16 10.23 2.29
N MET A 96 -19.50 10.93 3.22
CA MET A 96 -18.05 11.05 3.24
C MET A 96 -17.38 9.69 3.46
N THR A 97 -17.95 8.85 4.34
CA THR A 97 -17.46 7.48 4.58
C THR A 97 -17.56 6.63 3.33
N ALA A 98 -18.73 6.61 2.68
CA ALA A 98 -18.96 5.84 1.46
C ALA A 98 -18.02 6.28 0.33
N ALA A 99 -17.86 7.60 0.14
CA ALA A 99 -16.95 8.14 -0.87
C ALA A 99 -15.50 7.71 -0.63
N LEU A 100 -15.03 7.75 0.63
CA LEU A 100 -13.66 7.30 0.96
C LEU A 100 -13.49 5.80 0.75
N VAL A 101 -14.45 4.97 1.18
CA VAL A 101 -14.42 3.51 0.99
C VAL A 101 -14.39 3.16 -0.50
N ILE A 102 -15.16 3.85 -1.35
CA ILE A 102 -15.13 3.66 -2.81
C ILE A 102 -13.75 3.99 -3.35
N VAL A 103 -13.16 5.12 -2.95
CA VAL A 103 -11.81 5.50 -3.40
C VAL A 103 -10.77 4.47 -2.97
N LEU A 104 -10.83 3.98 -1.72
CA LEU A 104 -9.94 2.93 -1.24
C LEU A 104 -10.11 1.62 -2.02
N GLY A 105 -11.36 1.24 -2.33
CA GLY A 105 -11.61 0.05 -3.14
C GLY A 105 -11.11 0.17 -4.58
N LEU A 106 -11.21 1.34 -5.19
CA LEU A 106 -10.60 1.61 -6.48
C LEU A 106 -9.06 1.53 -6.41
N LEU A 107 -8.45 2.01 -5.33
CA LEU A 107 -7.01 1.88 -5.11
C LEU A 107 -6.60 0.41 -4.94
N ASP A 108 -7.37 -0.40 -4.22
CA ASP A 108 -7.12 -1.84 -4.08
C ASP A 108 -7.20 -2.58 -5.44
N LEU A 109 -8.16 -2.22 -6.28
CA LEU A 109 -8.26 -2.74 -7.65
C LEU A 109 -7.06 -2.32 -8.50
N LEU A 110 -6.61 -1.07 -8.39
CA LEU A 110 -5.40 -0.59 -9.07
C LEU A 110 -4.13 -1.28 -8.57
N HIS A 111 -4.15 -1.79 -7.33
CA HIS A 111 -3.06 -2.57 -6.77
C HIS A 111 -3.03 -4.03 -7.24
N LEU A 112 -4.15 -4.56 -7.73
CA LEU A 112 -4.31 -5.96 -8.09
C LEU A 112 -3.25 -6.47 -9.09
N PRO A 113 -2.90 -5.76 -10.18
CA PRO A 113 -1.86 -6.21 -11.11
C PRO A 113 -0.49 -6.40 -10.44
N PHE A 114 -0.15 -5.55 -9.47
CA PHE A 114 1.11 -5.67 -8.72
C PHE A 114 1.09 -6.85 -7.76
N GLY A 115 -0.05 -7.14 -7.16
CA GLY A 115 -0.27 -8.33 -6.34
C GLY A 115 -0.11 -9.62 -7.15
N LEU A 116 -0.73 -9.67 -8.33
CA LEU A 116 -0.62 -10.80 -9.26
C LEU A 116 0.82 -11.02 -9.72
N ALA A 117 1.54 -9.95 -10.06
CA ALA A 117 2.96 -10.03 -10.43
C ALA A 117 3.82 -10.54 -9.26
N ALA A 118 3.51 -10.15 -8.02
CA ALA A 118 4.22 -10.64 -6.84
C ALA A 118 3.91 -12.12 -6.54
N TRP A 119 2.66 -12.54 -6.75
CA TRP A 119 2.25 -13.93 -6.63
C TRP A 119 2.94 -14.82 -7.66
N ASP A 120 2.99 -14.42 -8.93
CA ASP A 120 3.66 -15.17 -10.00
C ASP A 120 5.17 -15.31 -9.72
N ASP A 121 5.81 -14.21 -9.30
CA ASP A 121 7.23 -14.21 -8.90
C ASP A 121 7.49 -15.17 -7.73
N ALA A 122 6.64 -15.12 -6.68
CA ALA A 122 6.73 -16.03 -5.54
C ALA A 122 6.53 -17.50 -5.92
N ARG A 123 5.63 -17.80 -6.88
CA ARG A 123 5.47 -19.15 -7.42
C ARG A 123 6.69 -19.62 -8.21
N ARG A 124 7.24 -18.77 -9.09
CA ARG A 124 8.42 -19.12 -9.91
C ARG A 124 9.65 -19.47 -9.09
N VAL A 125 9.82 -18.83 -7.94
CA VAL A 125 10.93 -19.11 -7.01
C VAL A 125 10.60 -20.17 -5.94
N GLY A 126 9.44 -20.82 -6.02
CA GLY A 126 9.05 -21.88 -5.09
C GLY A 126 8.68 -21.41 -3.67
N LEU A 127 8.50 -20.10 -3.45
CA LEU A 127 8.08 -19.54 -2.15
C LEU A 127 6.58 -19.66 -1.91
N SER A 128 5.78 -19.90 -2.97
CA SER A 128 4.35 -20.12 -2.86
C SER A 128 3.91 -21.34 -3.68
N THR A 129 3.11 -22.20 -3.05
CA THR A 129 2.41 -23.31 -3.70
C THR A 129 0.96 -22.96 -4.03
N GLN A 130 0.50 -21.77 -3.64
CA GLN A 130 -0.88 -21.35 -3.76
C GLN A 130 -1.27 -21.10 -5.22
N GLY A 131 -2.38 -21.70 -5.67
CA GLY A 131 -2.99 -21.42 -6.97
C GLY A 131 -3.63 -20.03 -7.04
N LEU A 132 -3.87 -19.53 -8.27
CA LEU A 132 -4.45 -18.19 -8.49
C LEU A 132 -5.80 -18.00 -7.79
N GLY A 133 -6.67 -19.02 -7.83
CA GLY A 133 -7.97 -18.96 -7.14
C GLY A 133 -7.86 -18.84 -5.63
N GLY A 134 -6.90 -19.55 -5.03
CA GLY A 134 -6.61 -19.42 -3.60
C GLY A 134 -6.10 -18.03 -3.25
N TRP A 135 -5.20 -17.49 -4.09
CA TRP A 135 -4.67 -16.14 -3.92
C TRP A 135 -5.76 -15.07 -4.03
N LEU A 136 -6.66 -15.17 -5.02
CA LEU A 136 -7.80 -14.26 -5.19
C LEU A 136 -8.79 -14.34 -4.03
N LEU A 137 -9.01 -15.54 -3.50
CA LEU A 137 -9.89 -15.76 -2.35
C LEU A 137 -9.30 -15.14 -1.08
N ASP A 138 -7.99 -15.26 -0.86
CA ASP A 138 -7.31 -14.60 0.25
C ASP A 138 -7.29 -13.09 0.11
N TRP A 139 -7.09 -12.58 -1.11
CA TRP A 139 -7.24 -11.15 -1.41
C TRP A 139 -8.66 -10.65 -1.12
N GLY A 140 -9.69 -11.39 -1.55
CA GLY A 140 -11.08 -11.06 -1.29
C GLY A 140 -11.45 -11.10 0.20
N LYS A 141 -10.94 -12.09 0.95
CA LYS A 141 -11.07 -12.12 2.42
C LYS A 141 -10.42 -10.91 3.07
N GLY A 142 -9.23 -10.52 2.62
CA GLY A 142 -8.54 -9.32 3.08
C GLY A 142 -9.43 -8.09 2.94
N ILE A 143 -10.03 -7.89 1.76
CA ILE A 143 -10.98 -6.79 1.51
C ILE A 143 -12.21 -6.86 2.43
N LEU A 144 -12.81 -8.05 2.57
CA LEU A 144 -14.01 -8.23 3.40
C LEU A 144 -13.76 -7.94 4.88
N ILE A 145 -12.53 -8.07 5.36
CA ILE A 145 -12.14 -7.75 6.74
C ILE A 145 -11.76 -6.28 6.85
N ASP A 146 -10.91 -5.77 5.95
CA ASP A 146 -10.37 -4.41 6.01
C ASP A 146 -11.43 -3.34 5.75
N TRP A 147 -12.31 -3.54 4.77
CA TRP A 147 -13.23 -2.49 4.36
C TRP A 147 -14.28 -2.15 5.44
N PRO A 148 -14.95 -3.11 6.10
CA PRO A 148 -15.87 -2.78 7.19
C PRO A 148 -15.18 -2.09 8.37
N MET A 149 -13.98 -2.54 8.74
CA MET A 149 -13.20 -1.91 9.81
C MET A 149 -12.78 -0.50 9.44
N THR A 150 -12.30 -0.30 8.21
CA THR A 150 -11.94 1.01 7.69
C THR A 150 -13.15 1.94 7.63
N ALA A 151 -14.29 1.46 7.13
CA ALA A 151 -15.53 2.22 7.08
C ALA A 151 -15.98 2.66 8.48
N LEU A 152 -15.89 1.77 9.47
CA LEU A 152 -16.22 2.09 10.86
C LEU A 152 -15.29 3.16 11.43
N VAL A 153 -13.97 2.98 11.30
CA VAL A 153 -12.97 3.96 11.79
C VAL A 153 -13.17 5.32 11.14
N VAL A 154 -13.34 5.33 9.82
CA VAL A 154 -13.57 6.56 9.05
C VAL A 154 -14.88 7.24 9.43
N ALA A 155 -15.96 6.48 9.62
CA ALA A 155 -17.24 7.02 10.06
C ALA A 155 -17.12 7.67 11.44
N VAL A 156 -16.42 7.03 12.38
CA VAL A 156 -16.14 7.61 13.70
C VAL A 156 -15.32 8.89 13.57
N LEU A 157 -14.28 8.91 12.73
CA LEU A 157 -13.48 10.12 12.51
C LEU A 157 -14.32 11.26 11.92
N PHE A 158 -15.10 11.00 10.87
CA PHE A 158 -15.98 12.01 10.28
C PHE A 158 -17.06 12.47 11.26
N PHE A 159 -17.58 11.58 12.09
CA PHE A 159 -18.50 11.94 13.17
C PHE A 159 -17.85 12.87 14.20
N LEU A 160 -16.63 12.56 14.65
CA LEU A 160 -15.88 13.41 15.58
C LEU A 160 -15.58 14.78 14.97
N VAL A 161 -15.19 14.84 13.70
CA VAL A 161 -14.97 16.09 12.96
C VAL A 161 -16.26 16.90 12.87
N ALA A 162 -17.39 16.26 12.57
CA ALA A 162 -18.68 16.92 12.49
C ALA A 162 -19.19 17.43 13.85
N LYS A 163 -18.98 16.65 14.93
CA LYS A 163 -19.46 16.97 16.28
C LYS A 163 -18.56 17.96 17.02
N TRP A 164 -17.24 17.82 16.90
CA TRP A 164 -16.24 18.62 17.62
C TRP A 164 -15.13 19.14 16.69
N PRO A 165 -15.41 20.07 15.76
CA PRO A 165 -14.47 20.48 14.69
C PRO A 165 -13.11 20.98 15.16
N ARG A 166 -13.01 21.52 16.38
CA ARG A 166 -11.75 22.03 16.98
C ARG A 166 -11.06 21.04 17.91
N LEU A 167 -11.82 20.10 18.49
CA LEU A 167 -11.32 19.19 19.54
C LEU A 167 -11.30 17.73 19.10
N TRP A 168 -11.79 17.39 17.91
CA TRP A 168 -11.81 16.03 17.37
C TRP A 168 -10.46 15.28 17.45
N PRO A 169 -9.27 15.92 17.38
CA PRO A 169 -8.02 15.19 17.50
C PRO A 169 -7.84 14.53 18.88
N LEU A 170 -8.38 15.13 19.95
CA LEU A 170 -8.26 14.59 21.31
C LEU A 170 -8.97 13.23 21.48
N PRO A 171 -10.29 13.08 21.24
CA PRO A 171 -10.95 11.79 21.31
C PRO A 171 -10.43 10.83 20.23
N ALA A 172 -10.06 11.31 19.04
CA ALA A 172 -9.51 10.44 18.00
C ALA A 172 -8.18 9.80 18.44
N THR A 173 -7.30 10.56 19.08
CA THR A 173 -6.02 10.04 19.62
C THR A 173 -6.25 9.05 20.75
N GLY A 174 -7.20 9.35 21.66
CA GLY A 174 -7.57 8.44 22.73
C GLY A 174 -8.12 7.11 22.21
N LEU A 175 -9.02 7.15 21.23
CA LEU A 175 -9.56 5.95 20.58
C LEU A 175 -8.47 5.15 19.85
N ALA A 176 -7.57 5.83 19.14
CA ALA A 176 -6.47 5.19 18.44
C ALA A 176 -5.49 4.49 19.41
N ALA A 177 -5.19 5.10 20.56
CA ALA A 177 -4.34 4.51 21.59
C ALA A 177 -4.97 3.25 22.20
N VAL A 178 -6.27 3.31 22.55
CA VAL A 178 -7.01 2.15 23.08
C VAL A 178 -7.08 1.03 22.04
N GLY A 179 -7.45 1.35 20.80
CA GLY A 179 -7.50 0.37 19.71
C GLY A 179 -6.14 -0.27 19.44
N GLY A 180 -5.06 0.52 19.49
CA GLY A 180 -3.69 0.02 19.38
C GLY A 180 -3.34 -0.98 20.48
N ILE A 181 -3.67 -0.67 21.75
CA ILE A 181 -3.44 -1.57 22.88
C ILE A 181 -4.20 -2.89 22.69
N VAL A 182 -5.49 -2.81 22.37
CA VAL A 182 -6.35 -3.99 22.17
C VAL A 182 -5.84 -4.90 21.05
N LEU A 183 -5.29 -4.33 19.97
CA LEU A 183 -4.73 -5.11 18.86
C LEU A 183 -3.37 -5.75 19.17
N THR A 184 -2.66 -5.26 20.20
CA THR A 184 -1.33 -5.75 20.59
C THR A 184 -1.33 -6.74 21.77
N LEU A 185 -2.45 -6.83 22.49
CA LEU A 185 -2.66 -7.80 23.58
C LEU A 185 -3.23 -9.10 23.04
#